data_AF-A0A7X3S5G4-F1
#
_entry.id   AF-A0A7X3S5G4-F1
#
_cell.length_a   1.000
_cell.length_b   1.000
_cell.length_c   1.000
_cell.angle_alpha   90.00
_cell.angle_beta   90.00
_cell.angle_gamma   90.00
#
_symmetry.space_group_name_H-M   'P 1'
#
loop_
_entity.id
_entity.type
_entity.pdbx_description
1 polymer ?
#
loop_
_entity_poly.entity_id
_entity_poly.type
_entity_poly.pdbx_seq_one_letter_code
_entity_poly.pdbx_strand_id
1 'polypeptide(L)'
;MRVIIAKRTWNVVGLWAVVLAAGMPAVPLYGQEEPSTLPPGSATSRETHLRDFSPLPEEPEEFDDREVKAYYDWRNDLFFREFDLNGDGVVNYMTARRTYKVWLDEFGTPVVVTVGSPLFYWLDVNGNGEFETGKGEMWSDPDEDGLTGNERTYDTSHLEKEPSRIPRWSAPSP
;
A
#
# COMPACT_ATOMS: atom_id res chain seq x y z
N MET A 1 -15.98 -5.39 0.06
CA MET A 1 -16.37 -4.42 -0.98
C MET A 1 -16.15 -3.04 -0.40
N ARG A 2 -15.30 -2.21 -1.03
CA ARG A 2 -15.03 -0.84 -0.58
C ARG A 2 -15.48 0.15 -1.66
N VAL A 3 -16.10 1.25 -1.25
CA VAL A 3 -16.56 2.33 -2.14
C VAL A 3 -15.60 3.50 -1.95
N ILE A 4 -14.92 3.93 -3.01
CA ILE A 4 -13.95 5.02 -2.95
C ILE A 4 -14.40 6.14 -3.90
N ILE A 5 -14.33 7.38 -3.43
CA ILE A 5 -14.64 8.56 -4.23
C ILE A 5 -13.33 9.15 -4.76
N ALA A 6 -13.10 9.06 -6.07
CA ALA A 6 -11.92 9.64 -6.69
C ALA A 6 -12.03 11.17 -6.67
N LYS A 7 -11.30 11.83 -5.76
CA LYS A 7 -11.25 13.30 -5.70
C LYS A 7 -10.21 13.84 -6.68
N ARG A 8 -10.62 14.81 -7.49
CA ARG A 8 -9.71 15.66 -8.26
C ARG A 8 -9.04 16.63 -7.28
N THR A 9 -7.75 16.46 -7.01
CA THR A 9 -7.00 17.26 -6.02
C THR A 9 -6.87 18.73 -6.46
N TRP A 10 -7.11 19.65 -5.52
CA TRP A 10 -6.77 21.07 -5.63
C TRP A 10 -5.71 21.36 -4.55
N ASN A 11 -4.51 21.75 -4.96
CA ASN A 11 -3.46 22.17 -4.02
C ASN A 11 -3.84 23.50 -3.37
N VAL A 12 -3.93 23.54 -2.03
CA VAL A 12 -3.90 24.79 -1.26
C VAL A 12 -2.98 24.62 -0.05
N VAL A 13 -2.00 25.52 0.00
CA VAL A 13 -0.90 25.64 0.97
C VAL A 13 -1.38 26.34 2.27
N GLY A 14 -0.88 25.93 3.44
CA GLY A 14 -0.87 26.76 4.68
C GLY A 14 -0.56 25.93 5.94
N LEU A 15 0.68 25.88 6.46
CA LEU A 15 1.36 26.77 7.44
C LEU A 15 0.81 26.80 8.90
N TRP A 16 1.65 26.25 9.81
CA TRP A 16 1.87 26.49 11.27
C TRP A 16 0.79 26.22 12.34
N ALA A 17 1.17 25.42 13.34
CA ALA A 17 1.35 25.91 14.73
C ALA A 17 2.13 24.92 15.61
N VAL A 18 3.20 25.42 16.23
CA VAL A 18 3.96 24.84 17.34
C VAL A 18 3.34 25.32 18.66
N VAL A 19 3.14 24.44 19.64
CA VAL A 19 3.05 24.83 21.06
C VAL A 19 3.82 23.84 21.93
N LEU A 20 4.87 24.37 22.57
CA LEU A 20 5.59 23.80 23.71
C LEU A 20 4.81 24.07 25.01
N ALA A 21 4.85 23.12 25.95
CA ALA A 21 4.69 23.42 27.37
C ALA A 21 5.62 22.51 28.23
N ALA A 22 6.63 23.12 28.83
CA ALA A 22 7.36 22.66 30.02
C ALA A 22 6.51 22.97 31.28
N GLY A 23 6.67 22.42 32.49
CA GLY A 23 7.55 21.43 33.11
C GLY A 23 7.31 21.43 34.65
N MET A 24 7.52 20.26 35.29
CA MET A 24 7.93 20.00 36.70
C MET A 24 6.96 20.25 37.90
N PRO A 25 7.22 19.68 39.12
CA PRO A 25 7.79 18.38 39.51
C PRO A 25 7.00 17.62 40.63
N ALA A 26 7.53 16.45 41.01
CA ALA A 26 6.99 15.38 41.86
C ALA A 26 6.90 15.63 43.38
N VAL A 27 6.08 14.83 44.07
CA VAL A 27 6.14 14.52 45.50
C VAL A 27 5.93 13.00 45.71
N PRO A 28 6.71 12.31 46.57
CA PRO A 28 6.69 10.85 46.70
C PRO A 28 5.76 10.35 47.82
N LEU A 29 5.29 9.10 47.74
CA LEU A 29 4.85 8.37 48.93
C LEU A 29 5.33 6.91 48.88
N TYR A 30 6.03 6.55 49.95
CA TYR A 30 6.65 5.26 50.27
C TYR A 30 5.63 4.11 50.40
N GLY A 31 6.04 2.90 50.02
CA GLY A 31 5.33 1.65 50.33
C GLY A 31 5.83 0.43 49.55
N GLN A 32 6.96 -0.14 49.97
CA GLN A 32 7.60 -1.39 49.51
C GLN A 32 6.75 -2.63 49.85
N GLU A 33 6.57 -3.57 48.90
CA GLU A 33 6.67 -5.03 49.13
C GLU A 33 7.10 -5.74 47.81
N GLU A 34 8.19 -6.51 47.87
CA GLU A 34 8.75 -7.46 46.86
C GLU A 34 9.32 -8.64 47.70
N PRO A 35 9.61 -9.85 47.17
CA PRO A 35 9.25 -10.49 45.90
C PRO A 35 8.67 -11.92 46.10
N SER A 36 7.97 -12.48 45.10
CA SER A 36 7.73 -13.94 45.04
C SER A 36 8.30 -14.54 43.76
N THR A 37 9.35 -15.33 43.96
CA THR A 37 10.15 -16.01 42.93
C THR A 37 9.42 -17.25 42.41
N LEU A 38 9.14 -17.31 41.10
CA LEU A 38 8.83 -18.55 40.39
C LEU A 38 9.78 -18.69 39.19
N PRO A 39 10.29 -19.90 38.89
CA PRO A 39 11.33 -20.11 37.88
C PRO A 39 10.74 -20.06 36.45
N PRO A 40 11.46 -19.51 35.45
CA PRO A 40 11.04 -19.61 34.06
C PRO A 40 11.40 -21.01 33.53
N GLY A 41 10.44 -21.93 33.61
CA GLY A 41 10.46 -23.20 32.89
C GLY A 41 10.26 -22.97 31.40
N SER A 42 11.27 -23.36 30.61
CA SER A 42 11.29 -23.30 29.16
C SER A 42 10.30 -24.31 28.53
N ALA A 43 9.23 -23.81 27.92
CA ALA A 43 8.46 -24.41 26.82
C ALA A 43 7.28 -23.45 26.56
N THR A 44 7.18 -22.72 25.45
CA THR A 44 7.01 -23.29 24.11
C THR A 44 7.38 -22.20 23.09
N SER A 45 8.65 -22.13 22.72
CA SER A 45 9.17 -21.30 21.62
C SER A 45 8.84 -21.90 20.24
N ARG A 46 7.64 -22.48 20.09
CA ARG A 46 7.20 -23.21 18.87
C ARG A 46 5.86 -22.75 18.30
N GLU A 47 5.39 -21.56 18.67
CA GLU A 47 4.32 -20.86 17.93
C GLU A 47 4.85 -19.66 17.13
N THR A 48 6.17 -19.50 17.05
CA THR A 48 6.84 -18.46 16.25
C THR A 48 7.36 -19.05 14.93
N HIS A 49 6.50 -19.76 14.22
CA HIS A 49 6.78 -20.19 12.85
C HIS A 49 5.56 -19.85 12.00
N LEU A 50 5.77 -18.97 11.01
CA LEU A 50 4.84 -18.60 9.94
C LEU A 50 3.84 -17.47 10.24
N ARG A 51 4.34 -16.32 10.67
CA ARG A 51 3.93 -15.07 10.01
C ARG A 51 5.20 -14.58 9.31
N ASP A 52 5.40 -15.03 8.07
CA ASP A 52 6.28 -14.29 7.18
C ASP A 52 5.66 -12.89 7.11
N PHE A 53 6.29 -11.94 7.80
CA PHE A 53 5.94 -10.55 7.65
C PHE A 53 6.18 -10.24 6.17
N SER A 54 5.10 -9.95 5.44
CA SER A 54 5.23 -9.44 4.08
C SER A 54 6.30 -8.34 4.05
N PRO A 55 7.22 -8.33 3.07
CA PRO A 55 8.23 -7.27 2.97
C PRO A 55 7.60 -5.90 2.66
N LEU A 56 6.30 -5.87 2.37
CA LEU A 56 5.54 -4.67 2.04
C LEU A 56 4.96 -4.01 3.30
N PRO A 57 4.92 -2.68 3.37
CA PRO A 57 4.18 -1.98 4.40
C PRO A 57 2.68 -2.12 4.18
N GLU A 58 1.92 -2.15 5.28
CA GLU A 58 0.46 -2.11 5.23
C GLU A 58 0.00 -0.78 4.61
N GLU A 59 -1.01 -0.89 3.75
CA GLU A 59 -1.54 0.27 3.08
C GLU A 59 -2.29 1.20 4.04
N PRO A 60 -2.04 2.51 3.98
CA PRO A 60 -2.78 3.48 4.79
C PRO A 60 -4.30 3.42 4.57
N GLU A 61 -5.05 3.75 5.62
CA GLU A 61 -6.51 3.82 5.59
C GLU A 61 -7.03 4.85 4.58
N GLU A 62 -8.31 4.78 4.27
CA GLU A 62 -8.96 5.76 3.39
C GLU A 62 -8.91 7.16 4.03
N PHE A 63 -8.56 8.18 3.24
CA PHE A 63 -8.40 9.57 3.69
C PHE A 63 -7.26 9.80 4.71
N ASP A 64 -6.26 8.93 4.77
CA ASP A 64 -5.01 9.20 5.48
C ASP A 64 -4.29 10.41 4.86
N ASP A 65 -3.70 11.28 5.69
CA ASP A 65 -2.98 12.48 5.23
C ASP A 65 -1.75 12.15 4.37
N ARG A 66 -1.23 10.92 4.47
CA ARG A 66 -0.15 10.39 3.63
C ARG A 66 -0.60 10.07 2.21
N GLU A 67 -1.91 9.99 1.95
CA GLU A 67 -2.43 9.82 0.60
C GLU A 67 -2.22 11.11 -0.20
N VAL A 68 -1.29 11.05 -1.14
CA VAL A 68 -0.99 12.17 -2.04
C VAL A 68 -2.05 12.27 -3.13
N LYS A 69 -2.48 11.11 -3.66
CA LYS A 69 -3.38 11.06 -4.81
C LYS A 69 -4.09 9.71 -4.91
N ALA A 70 -5.33 9.74 -5.36
CA ALA A 70 -6.07 8.54 -5.77
C ALA A 70 -6.83 8.80 -7.08
N TYR A 71 -6.77 7.83 -8.01
CA TYR A 71 -7.40 7.98 -9.32
C TYR A 71 -7.75 6.64 -9.96
N TYR A 72 -8.76 6.68 -10.83
CA TYR A 72 -9.19 5.55 -11.64
C TYR A 72 -8.62 5.63 -13.06
N ASP A 73 -8.02 4.53 -13.53
CA ASP A 73 -7.64 4.36 -14.92
C ASP A 73 -8.61 3.42 -15.64
N TRP A 74 -9.47 4.02 -16.47
CA TRP A 74 -10.48 3.31 -17.25
C TRP A 74 -9.91 2.38 -18.32
N ARG A 75 -8.63 2.55 -18.73
CA ARG A 75 -8.02 1.68 -19.75
C ARG A 75 -7.65 0.32 -19.19
N ASN A 76 -7.22 0.31 -17.93
CA ASN A 76 -6.75 -0.88 -17.22
C ASN A 76 -7.79 -1.40 -16.21
N ASP A 77 -8.87 -0.64 -15.98
CA ASP A 77 -9.89 -0.90 -14.96
C ASP A 77 -9.30 -1.04 -13.54
N LEU A 78 -8.25 -0.26 -13.28
CA LEU A 78 -7.53 -0.24 -12.00
C LEU A 78 -7.75 1.10 -11.29
N PHE A 79 -7.87 1.02 -9.97
CA PHE A 79 -7.90 2.17 -9.08
C PHE A 79 -6.58 2.29 -8.33
N PHE A 80 -5.88 3.39 -8.55
CA PHE A 80 -4.56 3.67 -8.00
C PHE A 80 -4.64 4.58 -6.78
N ARG A 81 -3.80 4.32 -5.79
CA ARG A 81 -3.52 5.21 -4.66
C ARG A 81 -2.02 5.40 -4.52
N GLU A 82 -1.58 6.64 -4.42
CA GLU A 82 -0.19 7.07 -4.26
C GLU A 82 -0.02 7.67 -2.86
N PHE A 83 1.02 7.25 -2.16
CA PHE A 83 1.30 7.62 -0.79
C PHE A 83 2.73 8.13 -0.62
N ASP A 84 2.87 9.09 0.29
CA ASP A 84 4.13 9.49 0.89
C ASP A 84 4.15 8.96 2.33
N LEU A 85 4.74 7.78 2.51
CA LEU A 85 4.85 7.15 3.83
C LEU A 85 5.89 7.83 4.73
N ASN A 86 6.82 8.59 4.16
CA ASN A 86 7.93 9.22 4.89
C ASN A 86 7.63 10.66 5.32
N GLY A 87 6.67 11.32 4.67
CA GLY A 87 6.36 12.73 4.86
C GLY A 87 7.39 13.67 4.24
N ASP A 88 8.17 13.22 3.25
CA ASP A 88 9.22 13.99 2.59
C ASP A 88 8.74 14.71 1.31
N GLY A 89 7.47 14.54 0.95
CA GLY A 89 6.83 15.10 -0.23
C GLY A 89 7.02 14.29 -1.49
N VAL A 90 7.63 13.10 -1.40
CA VAL A 90 7.87 12.19 -2.53
C VAL A 90 6.99 10.95 -2.38
N VAL A 91 6.33 10.55 -3.47
CA VAL A 91 5.56 9.30 -3.47
C VAL A 91 6.54 8.14 -3.43
N ASN A 92 6.50 7.37 -2.35
CA ASN A 92 7.37 6.21 -2.13
C ASN A 92 6.61 4.88 -2.04
N TYR A 93 5.27 4.94 -2.08
CA TYR A 93 4.43 3.76 -2.03
C TYR A 93 3.18 3.96 -2.89
N MET A 94 2.83 2.97 -3.69
CA MET A 94 1.65 3.01 -4.55
C MET A 94 0.93 1.67 -4.54
N THR A 95 -0.40 1.69 -4.59
CA THR A 95 -1.21 0.47 -4.69
C THR A 95 -2.17 0.58 -5.87
N ALA A 96 -2.50 -0.56 -6.48
CA ALA A 96 -3.54 -0.65 -7.49
C ALA A 96 -4.54 -1.74 -7.14
N ARG A 97 -5.81 -1.38 -7.14
CA ARG A 97 -6.94 -2.29 -6.90
C ARG A 97 -7.70 -2.54 -8.18
N ARG A 98 -8.24 -3.75 -8.28
CA ARG A 98 -9.24 -4.06 -9.29
C ARG A 98 -10.54 -3.32 -9.04
N THR A 99 -11.07 -2.72 -10.08
CA THR A 99 -12.37 -2.06 -10.07
C THR A 99 -13.46 -3.09 -10.29
N TYR A 100 -14.55 -2.96 -9.55
CA TYR A 100 -15.76 -3.77 -9.69
C TYR A 100 -16.86 -3.02 -10.44
N LYS A 101 -17.03 -1.74 -10.14
CA LYS A 101 -18.06 -0.91 -10.76
C LYS A 101 -17.65 0.56 -10.71
N VAL A 102 -17.93 1.28 -11.78
CA VAL A 102 -17.75 2.73 -11.86
C VAL A 102 -19.05 3.38 -12.34
N TRP A 103 -19.41 4.52 -11.77
CA TRP A 103 -20.48 5.38 -12.26
C TRP A 103 -20.16 6.85 -11.96
N LEU A 104 -20.89 7.76 -12.58
CA LEU A 104 -20.81 9.18 -12.27
C LEU A 104 -21.88 9.56 -11.26
N ASP A 105 -21.53 10.41 -10.29
CA ASP A 105 -22.51 11.05 -9.42
C ASP A 105 -23.30 12.15 -10.16
N GLU A 106 -24.19 12.83 -9.44
CA GLU A 106 -25.01 13.93 -9.98
C GLU A 106 -24.20 15.12 -10.50
N PHE A 107 -22.92 15.22 -10.11
CA PHE A 107 -22.00 16.30 -10.49
C PHE A 107 -20.97 15.86 -11.54
N GLY A 108 -21.06 14.63 -12.06
CA GLY A 108 -20.13 14.08 -13.04
C GLY A 108 -18.82 13.58 -12.43
N THR A 109 -18.74 13.38 -11.11
CA THR A 109 -17.58 12.83 -10.41
C THR A 109 -17.62 11.30 -10.47
N PRO A 110 -16.51 10.63 -10.85
CA PRO A 110 -16.47 9.17 -10.85
C PRO A 110 -16.47 8.62 -9.41
N VAL A 111 -17.46 7.77 -9.14
CA VAL A 111 -17.53 6.92 -7.95
C VAL A 111 -17.08 5.52 -8.35
N VAL A 112 -16.09 5.00 -7.63
CA VAL A 112 -15.39 3.77 -7.97
C VAL A 112 -15.56 2.77 -6.85
N VAL A 113 -15.99 1.57 -7.17
CA VAL A 113 -16.09 0.47 -6.21
C VAL A 113 -15.01 -0.52 -6.52
N THR A 114 -14.23 -0.89 -5.52
CA THR A 114 -13.05 -1.74 -5.68
C THR A 114 -13.17 -3.02 -4.84
N VAL A 115 -12.32 -3.98 -5.20
CA VAL A 115 -11.95 -5.08 -4.30
C VAL A 115 -11.29 -4.51 -3.04
N GLY A 116 -11.35 -5.26 -1.93
CA GLY A 116 -10.86 -4.78 -0.63
C GLY A 116 -9.35 -4.55 -0.62
N SER A 117 -8.60 -5.58 -1.01
CA SER A 117 -7.15 -5.57 -1.05
C SER A 117 -6.62 -5.18 -2.45
N PRO A 118 -5.45 -4.51 -2.52
CA PRO A 118 -4.73 -4.28 -3.76
C PRO A 118 -4.35 -5.58 -4.49
N LEU A 119 -4.33 -5.51 -5.81
CA LEU A 119 -3.76 -6.52 -6.68
C LEU A 119 -2.25 -6.28 -6.88
N PHE A 120 -1.84 -5.01 -6.89
CA PHE A 120 -0.45 -4.63 -7.07
C PHE A 120 0.00 -3.62 -6.03
N TYR A 121 1.27 -3.74 -5.68
CA TYR A 121 1.99 -2.86 -4.77
C TYR A 121 3.28 -2.40 -5.43
N TRP A 122 3.61 -1.13 -5.24
CA TRP A 122 4.92 -0.59 -5.57
C TRP A 122 5.49 0.08 -4.33
N LEU A 123 6.76 -0.18 -4.07
CA LEU A 123 7.50 0.39 -2.96
C LEU A 123 8.84 0.86 -3.49
N ASP A 124 9.10 2.16 -3.39
CA ASP A 124 10.40 2.73 -3.71
C ASP A 124 11.37 2.37 -2.57
N VAL A 125 12.18 1.36 -2.81
CA VAL A 125 13.13 0.84 -1.81
C VAL A 125 14.37 1.74 -1.73
N ASN A 126 14.67 2.49 -2.80
CA ASN A 126 15.90 3.25 -2.94
C ASN A 126 15.74 4.75 -2.66
N GLY A 127 14.50 5.25 -2.60
CA GLY A 127 14.15 6.62 -2.25
C GLY A 127 14.40 7.65 -3.35
N ASN A 128 14.41 7.23 -4.63
CA ASN A 128 14.62 8.13 -5.77
C ASN A 128 13.31 8.78 -6.28
N GLY A 129 12.15 8.36 -5.77
CA GLY A 129 10.83 8.82 -6.19
C GLY A 129 10.37 8.23 -7.53
N GLU A 130 11.03 7.18 -8.03
CA GLU A 130 10.66 6.46 -9.24
C GLU A 130 10.44 4.98 -8.91
N PHE A 131 9.45 4.36 -9.54
CA PHE A 131 9.22 2.93 -9.41
C PHE A 131 9.87 2.18 -10.57
N GLU A 132 10.95 1.46 -10.30
CA GLU A 132 11.76 0.85 -11.34
C GLU A 132 11.30 -0.58 -11.65
N THR A 133 10.75 -0.75 -12.85
CA THR A 133 10.38 -2.07 -13.37
C THR A 133 11.62 -2.95 -13.47
N GLY A 134 11.59 -4.13 -12.83
CA GLY A 134 12.70 -5.07 -12.81
C GLY A 134 13.71 -4.90 -11.66
N LYS A 135 13.59 -3.87 -10.81
CA LYS A 135 14.39 -3.75 -9.57
C LYS A 135 13.74 -4.37 -8.34
N GLY A 136 12.64 -5.09 -8.55
CA GLY A 136 11.90 -5.74 -7.47
C GLY A 136 11.07 -4.77 -6.63
N GLU A 137 10.78 -3.58 -7.15
CA GLU A 137 9.97 -2.54 -6.50
C GLU A 137 8.47 -2.67 -6.83
N MET A 138 8.08 -3.75 -7.49
CA MET A 138 6.70 -4.07 -7.80
C MET A 138 6.36 -5.49 -7.36
N TRP A 139 5.22 -5.64 -6.72
CA TRP A 139 4.68 -6.91 -6.25
C TRP A 139 3.24 -7.08 -6.72
N SER A 140 2.84 -8.34 -6.91
CA SER A 140 1.46 -8.72 -7.15
C SER A 140 0.97 -9.62 -6.02
N ASP A 141 -0.22 -9.36 -5.51
CA ASP A 141 -0.99 -10.28 -4.69
C ASP A 141 -2.01 -11.00 -5.61
N PRO A 142 -1.73 -12.26 -6.02
CA PRO A 142 -2.61 -12.98 -6.94
C PRO A 142 -3.96 -13.39 -6.31
N ASP A 143 -4.06 -13.48 -4.98
CA ASP A 143 -5.29 -13.90 -4.30
C ASP A 143 -6.13 -12.70 -3.83
N GLU A 144 -5.59 -11.47 -3.91
CA GLU A 144 -6.22 -10.22 -3.48
C GLU A 144 -6.75 -10.30 -2.04
N ASP A 145 -5.96 -10.92 -1.16
CA ASP A 145 -6.25 -11.10 0.26
C ASP A 145 -5.41 -10.20 1.17
N GLY A 146 -4.49 -9.41 0.59
CA GLY A 146 -3.72 -8.37 1.27
C GLY A 146 -2.28 -8.80 1.51
N LEU A 147 -1.75 -8.45 2.69
CA LEU A 147 -0.38 -8.80 3.08
C LEU A 147 -0.38 -10.08 3.93
N THR A 148 -0.68 -11.21 3.28
CA THR A 148 -0.75 -12.53 3.93
C THR A 148 0.53 -13.35 3.76
N GLY A 149 1.49 -12.85 2.96
CA GLY A 149 2.78 -13.47 2.66
C GLY A 149 2.78 -14.30 1.38
N ASN A 150 1.67 -14.32 0.63
CA ASN A 150 1.58 -14.91 -0.71
C ASN A 150 2.01 -13.92 -1.82
N GLU A 151 2.26 -12.66 -1.48
CA GLU A 151 2.67 -11.64 -2.45
C GLU A 151 4.00 -12.01 -3.09
N ARG A 152 4.09 -11.79 -4.40
CA ARG A 152 5.28 -12.10 -5.19
C ARG A 152 5.77 -10.89 -5.94
N THR A 153 7.09 -10.76 -6.05
CA THR A 153 7.68 -9.76 -6.94
C THR A 153 7.17 -9.96 -8.37
N TYR A 154 6.76 -8.87 -9.00
CA TYR A 154 6.25 -8.89 -10.36
C TYR A 154 7.40 -9.01 -11.36
N ASP A 155 7.44 -10.11 -12.10
CA ASP A 155 8.48 -10.39 -13.09
C ASP A 155 8.06 -9.97 -14.50
N THR A 156 8.75 -8.96 -15.04
CA THR A 156 8.55 -8.46 -16.41
C THR A 156 9.43 -9.12 -17.46
N SER A 157 10.27 -10.10 -17.10
CA SER A 157 11.19 -10.78 -18.04
C SER A 157 10.48 -11.41 -19.25
N HIS A 158 9.20 -11.73 -19.11
CA HIS A 158 8.37 -12.25 -20.18
C HIS A 158 7.99 -11.20 -21.23
N LEU A 159 7.98 -9.90 -20.88
CA LEU A 159 7.65 -8.79 -21.78
C LEU A 159 8.85 -8.34 -22.62
N GLU A 160 10.07 -8.56 -22.13
CA GLU A 160 11.31 -8.19 -22.82
C GLU A 160 11.73 -9.20 -23.90
N LYS A 161 11.18 -10.42 -23.87
CA LYS A 161 11.45 -11.43 -24.88
C LYS A 161 10.65 -11.12 -26.14
N GLU A 162 11.35 -11.03 -27.27
CA GLU A 162 10.68 -10.99 -28.56
C GLU A 162 9.72 -12.20 -28.68
N PRO A 163 8.49 -11.99 -29.18
CA PRO A 163 7.57 -13.09 -29.38
C PRO A 163 8.21 -14.10 -30.34
N SER A 164 8.44 -15.32 -29.85
CA SER A 164 9.09 -16.39 -30.63
C SER A 164 8.33 -16.78 -31.90
N ARG A 165 7.04 -16.38 -31.99
CA ARG A 165 6.18 -16.62 -33.13
C ARG A 165 5.23 -15.45 -33.35
N ILE A 166 5.43 -14.69 -34.42
CA ILE A 166 4.45 -13.72 -34.91
C ILE A 166 3.41 -14.50 -35.72
N PRO A 167 2.11 -14.49 -35.35
CA PRO A 167 1.07 -15.08 -36.16
C PRO A 167 1.09 -14.42 -37.54
N ARG A 168 1.34 -15.20 -38.60
CA ARG A 168 1.30 -14.68 -39.96
C ARG A 168 -0.16 -14.47 -40.34
N TRP A 169 -0.66 -13.24 -40.20
CA TRP A 169 -1.99 -12.90 -40.68
C TRP A 169 -2.03 -13.13 -42.20
N SER A 170 -3.06 -13.84 -42.65
CA SER A 170 -3.37 -14.00 -44.07
C SER A 170 -4.78 -13.45 -44.29
N ALA A 171 -4.92 -12.55 -45.27
CA ALA A 171 -6.22 -12.02 -45.63
C ALA A 171 -7.16 -13.17 -46.05
N PRO A 172 -8.45 -13.13 -45.67
CA PRO A 172 -9.44 -14.03 -46.27
C PRO A 172 -9.46 -13.85 -47.80
N SER A 173 -9.45 -14.94 -48.55
CA SER A 173 -9.67 -14.89 -50.00
C SER A 173 -11.09 -14.39 -50.29
N PRO A 174 -11.29 -13.51 -51.28
CA PRO A 174 -12.61 -13.06 -51.71
C PRO A 174 -13.48 -14.18 -52.26
#